data_AF-A0A957N7J8-F1
#
_entry.id   AF-A0A957N7J8-F1
#
_cell.length_a   1.000
_cell.length_b   1.000
_cell.length_c   1.000
_cell.angle_alpha   90.00
_cell.angle_beta   90.00
_cell.angle_gamma   90.00
#
_symmetry.space_group_name_H-M   'P 1'
#
loop_
_entity.id
_entity.type
_entity.pdbx_description
1 polymer ?
#
loop_
_entity_poly.entity_id
_entity_poly.type
_entity_poly.pdbx_seq_one_letter_code
_entity_poly.pdbx_strand_id
1 'polypeptide(L)'
;MRLKTAQTVLVYVALVAILLFFLVPIVWFWMLALRPQATAFAMPPVFLFPPQLKAFYYTFVEPGVNAAQLRNSLIVAIGATLLNLPFALPAAYALSRFTLAGKRGFMLWYLSLLMAPPIVYLIPYFILMTRLHLRGTYFSM
;
A
#
# COMPACT_ATOMS: atom_id res chain seq x y z
N MET A 1 17.60 -21.62 -22.49
CA MET A 1 18.99 -21.13 -22.35
C MET A 1 19.51 -21.58 -20.98
N ARG A 2 20.21 -22.73 -20.89
CA ARG A 2 20.70 -23.25 -19.60
C ARG A 2 21.89 -22.38 -19.17
N LEU A 3 21.69 -21.49 -18.20
CA LEU A 3 22.77 -20.74 -17.58
C LEU A 3 23.83 -21.75 -17.10
N LYS A 4 25.11 -21.47 -17.38
CA LYS A 4 26.21 -22.30 -16.85
C LYS A 4 26.11 -22.28 -15.32
N THR A 5 26.39 -23.39 -14.63
CA THR A 5 26.21 -23.54 -13.17
C THR A 5 26.76 -22.35 -12.36
N ALA A 6 27.89 -21.77 -12.78
CA ALA A 6 28.47 -20.56 -12.19
C ALA A 6 27.60 -19.30 -12.31
N GLN A 7 26.92 -19.09 -13.45
CA GLN A 7 26.00 -17.98 -13.65
C GLN A 7 24.75 -18.14 -12.77
N THR A 8 24.25 -19.35 -12.63
CA THR A 8 23.12 -19.66 -11.75
C THR A 8 23.48 -19.34 -10.29
N VAL A 9 24.64 -19.79 -9.81
CA VAL A 9 25.12 -19.47 -8.44
C VAL A 9 25.23 -17.96 -8.23
N LEU A 10 25.81 -17.22 -9.19
CA LEU A 10 25.91 -15.77 -9.11
C LEU A 10 24.53 -15.08 -9.01
N VAL A 11 23.56 -15.52 -9.82
CA VAL A 11 22.19 -15.01 -9.77
C VAL A 11 21.56 -15.28 -8.39
N TYR A 12 21.71 -16.48 -7.84
CA TYR A 12 21.16 -16.80 -6.51
C TYR A 12 21.81 -15.96 -5.41
N VAL A 13 23.14 -15.77 -5.44
CA VAL A 13 23.83 -14.91 -4.47
C VAL A 13 23.33 -13.47 -4.57
N ALA A 14 23.17 -12.94 -5.79
CA ALA A 14 22.63 -11.60 -5.99
C ALA A 14 21.18 -11.48 -5.48
N LEU A 15 20.32 -12.47 -5.76
CA LEU A 15 18.94 -12.49 -5.27
C LEU A 15 18.88 -12.56 -3.74
N VAL A 16 19.73 -13.36 -3.10
CA VAL A 16 19.81 -13.43 -1.64
C VAL A 16 20.29 -12.10 -1.05
N ALA A 17 21.31 -11.47 -1.65
CA ALA A 17 21.78 -10.16 -1.20
C ALA A 17 20.68 -9.09 -1.30
N ILE A 18 19.94 -9.06 -2.42
CA ILE A 18 18.81 -8.16 -2.62
C ILE A 18 17.70 -8.43 -1.59
N LEU A 19 17.36 -9.71 -1.37
CA LEU A 19 16.36 -10.11 -0.38
C LEU A 19 16.77 -9.62 1.01
N LEU A 20 18.01 -9.86 1.44
CA LEU A 20 18.51 -9.42 2.73
C LEU A 20 18.44 -7.89 2.86
N PHE A 21 18.83 -7.15 1.82
CA PHE A 21 18.74 -5.70 1.80
C PHE A 21 17.30 -5.19 2.05
N PHE A 22 16.31 -5.79 1.40
CA PHE A 22 14.89 -5.44 1.61
C PHE A 22 14.33 -5.94 2.95
N LEU A 23 14.87 -7.02 3.51
CA LEU A 23 14.45 -7.54 4.82
C LEU A 23 14.96 -6.69 5.98
N VAL A 24 16.10 -6.00 5.84
CA VAL A 24 16.66 -5.14 6.90
C VAL A 24 15.63 -4.15 7.48
N PRO A 25 14.95 -3.29 6.70
CA PRO A 25 13.96 -2.36 7.25
C PRO A 25 12.76 -3.08 7.86
N ILE A 26 12.33 -4.22 7.29
CA ILE A 26 11.22 -5.00 7.83
C ILE A 26 11.58 -5.51 9.23
N VAL A 27 12.73 -6.16 9.37
CA VAL A 27 13.24 -6.66 10.65
C VAL A 27 13.42 -5.51 11.64
N TRP A 28 13.89 -4.34 11.18
CA TRP A 28 14.01 -3.16 12.02
C TRP A 28 12.67 -2.69 12.60
N PHE A 29 11.61 -2.60 11.78
CA PHE A 29 10.27 -2.24 12.25
C PHE A 29 9.69 -3.29 13.22
N TRP A 30 9.94 -4.57 12.96
CA TRP A 30 9.56 -5.65 13.86
C TRP A 30 10.26 -5.53 15.22
N MET A 31 11.57 -5.27 15.23
CA MET A 31 12.31 -5.02 16.47
C MET A 31 11.78 -3.80 17.20
N LEU A 32 11.52 -2.69 16.48
CA LEU A 32 11.01 -1.46 17.07
C LEU A 32 9.63 -1.65 17.71
N ALA A 33 8.74 -2.43 17.08
CA ALA A 33 7.41 -2.74 17.62
C ALA A 33 7.47 -3.52 18.95
N LEU A 34 8.56 -4.25 19.20
CA LEU A 34 8.77 -5.05 20.41
C LEU A 34 9.65 -4.36 21.46
N ARG A 35 10.25 -3.20 21.15
CA ARG A 35 11.18 -2.51 22.07
C ARG A 35 10.43 -1.79 23.20
N PRO A 36 11.00 -1.78 24.43
CA PRO A 36 10.58 -0.86 25.47
C PRO A 36 10.75 0.60 25.02
N GLN A 37 9.81 1.49 25.41
CA GLN A 37 9.86 2.92 25.01
C GLN A 37 11.18 3.61 25.40
N ALA A 38 11.76 3.24 26.54
CA ALA A 38 13.03 3.79 27.03
C ALA A 38 14.23 3.51 26.12
N THR A 39 14.19 2.41 25.35
CA THR A 39 15.28 2.01 24.44
C THR A 39 14.91 2.14 22.97
N ALA A 40 13.66 2.52 22.65
CA ALA A 40 13.17 2.69 21.29
C ALA A 40 13.94 3.78 20.52
N PHE A 41 14.30 4.88 21.19
CA PHE A 41 15.04 6.01 20.62
C PHE A 41 16.47 6.15 21.15
N ALA A 42 17.01 5.12 21.77
CA ALA A 42 18.37 5.15 22.31
C ALA A 42 19.42 5.25 21.18
N MET A 43 20.44 6.08 21.41
CA MET A 43 21.63 6.20 20.58
C MET A 43 22.85 5.86 21.45
N PRO A 44 23.63 4.80 21.15
CA PRO A 44 23.50 3.87 20.03
C PRO A 44 22.30 2.90 20.15
N PRO A 45 21.79 2.33 19.03
CA PRO A 45 20.66 1.41 19.05
C PRO A 45 20.95 0.15 19.89
N VAL A 46 20.06 -0.15 20.83
CA VAL A 46 20.16 -1.36 21.65
C VAL A 46 19.53 -2.54 20.90
N PHE A 47 20.35 -3.51 20.47
CA PHE A 47 19.87 -4.70 19.75
C PHE A 47 19.35 -5.81 20.67
N LEU A 48 19.82 -5.88 21.91
CA LEU A 48 19.39 -6.84 22.93
C LEU A 48 18.44 -6.17 23.91
N PHE A 49 17.17 -6.54 23.87
CA PHE A 49 16.14 -5.98 24.75
C PHE A 49 15.14 -7.07 25.14
N PRO A 50 14.50 -6.97 26.33
CA PRO A 50 13.38 -7.83 26.65
C PRO A 50 12.19 -7.46 25.75
N PRO A 51 11.65 -8.39 24.94
CA PRO A 51 10.53 -8.10 24.05
C PRO A 51 9.28 -7.72 24.86
N GLN A 52 8.61 -6.63 24.49
CA GLN A 52 7.41 -6.14 25.15
C GLN A 52 6.29 -5.93 24.14
N LEU A 53 5.07 -6.37 24.50
CA LEU A 53 3.86 -6.16 23.69
C LEU A 53 3.09 -4.88 24.07
N LYS A 54 3.67 -4.06 24.95
CA LYS A 54 3.03 -2.82 25.42
C LYS A 54 2.65 -1.89 24.28
N ALA A 55 3.48 -1.79 23.24
CA ALA A 55 3.17 -0.98 22.05
C ALA A 55 1.87 -1.42 21.36
N PHE A 56 1.61 -2.74 21.26
CA PHE A 56 0.36 -3.27 20.70
C PHE A 56 -0.84 -2.96 21.61
N TYR A 57 -0.68 -3.13 22.92
CA TYR A 57 -1.72 -2.77 23.89
C TYR A 57 -2.07 -1.28 23.80
N TYR A 58 -1.06 -0.40 23.77
CA TYR A 58 -1.26 1.05 23.63
C TYR A 58 -1.91 1.44 22.29
N THR A 59 -1.68 0.66 21.24
CA THR A 59 -2.22 0.92 19.90
C THR A 59 -3.68 0.51 19.77
N PHE A 60 -4.10 -0.57 20.43
CA PHE A 60 -5.43 -1.16 20.24
C PHE A 60 -6.39 -1.04 21.42
N VAL A 61 -5.89 -0.80 22.64
CA VAL A 61 -6.70 -0.81 23.88
C VAL A 61 -6.77 0.59 24.50
N GLU A 62 -5.68 1.08 25.10
CA GLU A 62 -5.65 2.41 25.74
C GLU A 62 -4.24 3.00 25.66
N PRO A 63 -4.04 4.29 25.31
CA PRO A 63 -5.05 5.29 24.95
C PRO A 63 -5.46 5.25 23.47
N GLY A 64 -4.82 4.41 22.64
CA GLY A 64 -5.13 4.27 21.22
C GLY A 64 -6.28 3.28 21.00
N VAL A 65 -7.45 3.77 20.58
CA VAL A 65 -8.57 2.93 20.10
C VAL A 65 -8.44 2.79 18.57
N ASN A 66 -7.27 2.36 18.07
CA ASN A 66 -7.00 2.35 16.62
C ASN A 66 -7.70 1.21 15.85
N ALA A 67 -8.37 0.31 16.55
CA ALA A 67 -9.12 -0.79 15.95
C ALA A 67 -10.23 -0.28 15.01
N ALA A 68 -10.84 0.86 15.31
CA ALA A 68 -11.85 1.47 14.45
C ALA A 68 -11.24 1.95 13.12
N GLN A 69 -10.06 2.52 13.13
CA GLN A 69 -9.33 2.99 11.95
C GLN A 69 -8.95 1.81 11.07
N LEU A 70 -8.45 0.73 11.67
CA LEU A 70 -8.15 -0.51 10.94
C LEU A 70 -9.41 -1.08 10.27
N ARG A 71 -10.54 -1.12 10.99
CA ARG A 71 -11.83 -1.54 10.44
C ARG A 71 -12.27 -0.63 9.30
N ASN A 72 -12.14 0.69 9.45
CA ASN A 72 -12.51 1.64 8.42
C ASN A 72 -11.68 1.39 7.15
N SER A 73 -10.34 1.29 7.26
CA SER A 73 -9.45 1.00 6.14
C SER A 73 -9.77 -0.33 5.46
N LEU A 74 -10.11 -1.37 6.21
CA LEU A 74 -10.54 -2.65 5.64
C LEU A 74 -11.85 -2.53 4.85
N ILE A 75 -12.85 -1.84 5.41
CA ILE A 75 -14.13 -1.59 4.73
C ILE A 75 -13.89 -0.79 3.45
N VAL A 76 -13.07 0.26 3.49
CA VAL A 76 -12.71 1.08 2.32
C VAL A 76 -12.06 0.21 1.24
N ALA A 77 -10.99 -0.50 1.60
CA ALA A 77 -10.16 -1.22 0.65
C ALA A 77 -10.95 -2.34 -0.04
N ILE A 78 -11.73 -3.10 0.74
CA ILE A 78 -12.57 -4.18 0.22
C ILE A 78 -13.72 -3.59 -0.61
N GLY A 79 -14.42 -2.58 -0.09
CA GLY A 79 -15.53 -1.93 -0.78
C GLY A 79 -15.12 -1.32 -2.11
N ALA A 80 -14.04 -0.54 -2.14
CA ALA A 80 -13.50 0.07 -3.36
C ALA A 80 -13.08 -1.00 -4.39
N THR A 81 -12.44 -2.08 -3.95
CA THR A 81 -12.01 -3.18 -4.85
C THR A 81 -13.22 -3.88 -5.45
N LEU A 82 -14.20 -4.27 -4.63
CA LEU A 82 -15.40 -4.98 -5.07
C LEU A 82 -16.27 -4.11 -5.99
N LEU A 83 -16.39 -2.81 -5.71
CA LEU A 83 -17.11 -1.88 -6.57
C LEU A 83 -16.39 -1.63 -7.89
N ASN A 84 -15.06 -1.61 -7.91
CA ASN A 84 -14.29 -1.34 -9.12
C ASN A 84 -14.26 -2.53 -10.09
N LEU A 85 -14.20 -3.77 -9.59
CA LEU A 85 -14.06 -4.97 -10.43
C LEU A 85 -15.14 -5.11 -11.53
N PRO A 86 -16.44 -4.93 -11.25
CA PRO A 86 -17.49 -5.02 -12.27
C PRO A 86 -17.35 -4.03 -13.42
N PHE A 87 -16.72 -2.87 -13.20
CA PHE A 87 -16.52 -1.85 -14.24
C PHE A 87 -15.16 -2.01 -14.92
N ALA A 88 -14.10 -2.25 -14.15
CA ALA A 88 -12.74 -2.35 -14.64
C ALA A 88 -12.52 -3.61 -15.49
N LEU A 89 -13.08 -4.76 -15.08
CA LEU A 89 -12.86 -6.03 -15.79
C LEU A 89 -13.45 -6.02 -17.22
N PRO A 90 -14.72 -5.65 -17.47
CA PRO A 90 -15.25 -5.59 -18.82
C PRO A 90 -14.58 -4.50 -19.66
N ALA A 91 -14.24 -3.35 -19.06
CA ALA A 91 -13.53 -2.28 -19.76
C ALA A 91 -12.15 -2.75 -20.24
N ALA A 92 -11.36 -3.38 -19.35
CA ALA A 92 -10.06 -3.93 -19.68
C ALA A 92 -10.16 -5.08 -20.70
N TYR A 93 -11.17 -5.95 -20.58
CA TYR A 93 -11.41 -7.02 -21.54
C TYR A 93 -11.76 -6.48 -22.92
N ALA A 94 -12.68 -5.51 -22.99
CA ALA A 94 -13.09 -4.93 -24.25
C ALA A 94 -11.94 -4.19 -24.94
N LEU A 95 -11.15 -3.43 -24.17
CA LEU A 95 -9.97 -2.74 -24.68
C LEU A 95 -8.84 -3.69 -25.08
N SER A 96 -8.70 -4.86 -24.47
CA SER A 96 -7.65 -5.82 -24.86
C SER A 96 -8.06 -6.67 -26.05
N ARG A 97 -9.33 -7.08 -26.16
CA ARG A 97 -9.77 -8.09 -27.14
C ARG A 97 -10.52 -7.55 -28.34
N PHE A 98 -11.27 -6.45 -28.21
CA PHE A 98 -12.03 -5.89 -29.33
C PHE A 98 -11.27 -4.79 -30.06
N THR A 99 -11.57 -4.66 -31.35
CA THR A 99 -11.16 -3.54 -32.19
C THR A 99 -12.19 -2.43 -32.08
N LEU A 100 -12.00 -1.56 -31.08
CA LEU A 100 -12.87 -0.41 -30.83
C LEU A 100 -12.43 0.78 -31.69
N ALA A 101 -13.38 1.48 -32.30
CA ALA A 101 -13.11 2.77 -32.94
C ALA A 101 -12.63 3.78 -31.88
N GLY A 102 -11.54 4.51 -32.16
CA GLY A 102 -10.98 5.48 -31.20
C GLY A 102 -10.20 4.86 -30.02
N LYS A 103 -9.97 3.54 -30.00
CA LYS A 103 -9.23 2.82 -28.93
C LYS A 103 -7.93 3.50 -28.50
N ARG A 104 -7.12 3.93 -29.47
CA ARG A 104 -5.82 4.58 -29.21
C ARG A 104 -6.00 5.93 -28.52
N GLY A 105 -6.97 6.73 -28.94
CA GLY A 105 -7.28 8.02 -28.31
C GLY A 105 -7.78 7.83 -26.87
N PHE A 106 -8.69 6.89 -26.65
CA PHE A 106 -9.17 6.56 -25.30
C PHE A 106 -8.04 6.08 -24.38
N MET A 107 -7.17 5.18 -24.85
CA MET A 107 -6.02 4.71 -24.07
C MET A 107 -5.04 5.84 -23.73
N LEU A 108 -4.74 6.72 -24.69
CA LEU A 108 -3.86 7.87 -24.44
C LEU A 108 -4.47 8.83 -23.42
N TRP A 109 -5.77 9.11 -23.51
CA TRP A 109 -6.49 9.92 -22.53
C TRP A 109 -6.46 9.29 -21.14
N TYR A 110 -6.76 7.99 -21.03
CA TYR A 110 -6.70 7.26 -19.77
C TYR A 110 -5.30 7.25 -19.15
N LEU A 111 -4.26 7.00 -19.94
CA LEU A 111 -2.87 7.06 -19.47
C LEU A 111 -2.49 8.46 -18.99
N SER A 112 -2.98 9.51 -19.67
CA SER A 112 -2.73 10.89 -19.26
C SER A 112 -3.29 11.20 -17.87
N LEU A 113 -4.45 10.62 -17.52
CA LEU A 113 -5.03 10.72 -16.19
C LEU A 113 -4.17 10.04 -15.12
N LEU A 114 -3.48 8.94 -15.45
CA LEU A 114 -2.58 8.24 -14.52
C LEU A 114 -1.26 9.00 -14.27
N MET A 115 -0.83 9.83 -15.22
CA MET A 115 0.39 10.63 -15.10
C MET A 115 0.17 11.97 -14.37
N ALA A 116 -1.08 12.41 -14.27
CA ALA A 116 -1.41 13.64 -13.59
C ALA A 116 -1.16 13.52 -12.07
N PRO A 117 -0.60 14.55 -11.42
CA PRO A 117 -0.29 14.49 -10.00
C PRO A 117 -1.56 14.30 -9.16
N PRO A 118 -1.59 13.36 -8.20
CA PRO A 118 -2.79 13.10 -7.38
C PRO A 118 -3.34 14.34 -6.66
N ILE A 119 -2.47 15.28 -6.29
CA ILE A 119 -2.83 16.52 -5.60
C ILE A 119 -3.77 17.42 -6.43
N VAL A 120 -3.69 17.36 -7.77
CA VAL A 120 -4.53 18.15 -8.68
C VAL A 120 -6.00 17.76 -8.56
N TYR A 121 -6.26 16.47 -8.28
CA TYR A 121 -7.61 15.94 -8.13
C TYR A 121 -8.15 16.09 -6.71
N LEU A 122 -7.28 16.26 -5.71
CA LEU A 122 -7.67 16.25 -4.29
C LEU A 122 -8.64 17.38 -3.93
N ILE A 123 -8.33 18.62 -4.30
CA ILE A 123 -9.16 19.79 -4.00
C ILE A 123 -10.55 19.70 -4.65
N PRO A 124 -10.68 19.49 -5.97
CA PRO A 124 -12.00 19.39 -6.60
C PRO A 124 -12.81 18.21 -6.06
N TYR A 125 -12.15 17.08 -5.77
CA TYR A 125 -12.81 15.93 -5.13
C TYR A 125 -13.37 16.28 -3.75
N PHE A 126 -12.58 16.97 -2.92
CA PHE A 126 -13.03 17.41 -1.59
C PHE A 126 -14.24 18.35 -1.66
N ILE A 127 -14.24 19.30 -2.61
CA ILE A 127 -15.37 20.21 -2.83
C ILE A 127 -16.61 19.43 -3.27
N LEU A 128 -16.45 18.48 -4.21
CA LEU A 128 -17.56 17.64 -4.69
C LEU A 128 -18.20 16.84 -3.55
N MET A 129 -17.39 16.14 -2.74
CA MET A 129 -17.88 15.34 -1.62
C MET A 129 -18.53 16.20 -0.53
N THR A 130 -18.05 17.44 -0.35
CA THR A 130 -18.67 18.40 0.57
C THR A 130 -20.04 18.86 0.06
N ARG A 131 -20.15 19.18 -1.23
CA ARG A 131 -21.44 19.58 -1.85
C ARG A 131 -22.46 18.44 -1.85
N LEU A 132 -22.00 17.21 -2.00
CA LEU A 132 -22.83 16.01 -1.92
C LEU A 132 -23.17 15.59 -0.48
N HIS A 133 -22.67 16.30 0.54
CA HIS A 133 -22.83 15.97 1.96
C HIS A 133 -22.33 14.55 2.33
N LEU A 134 -21.40 14.00 1.53
CA LEU A 134 -20.82 12.68 1.75
C LEU A 134 -19.50 12.73 2.53
N ARG A 135 -19.00 13.93 2.85
CA ARG A 135 -17.72 14.13 3.54
C ARG A 135 -17.66 13.33 4.85
N GLY A 136 -16.65 12.47 4.98
CA GLY A 136 -16.41 11.69 6.20
C GLY A 136 -17.23 10.40 6.29
N THR A 137 -17.91 10.01 5.21
CA THR A 137 -18.67 8.75 5.12
C THR A 137 -17.94 7.73 4.25
N TYR A 138 -18.35 6.45 4.36
CA TYR A 138 -17.83 5.38 3.48
C TYR A 138 -18.19 5.54 2.00
N PHE A 139 -19.14 6.42 1.68
CA PHE A 139 -19.51 6.71 0.30
C PHE A 139 -18.63 7.76 -0.36
N SER A 140 -17.81 8.48 0.41
CA SER A 140 -16.80 9.43 -0.11
C SER A 140 -15.45 8.76 -0.43
N MET A 141 -15.47 7.46 -0.68
CA MET A 141 -14.30 6.62 -0.91
C MET A 141 -13.99 6.43 -2.39
#